data_AF-A0A496BYW5-F1
#
_entry.id   AF-A0A496BYW5-F1
#
_cell.length_a   1.000
_cell.length_b   1.000
_cell.length_c   1.000
_cell.angle_alpha   90.00
_cell.angle_beta   90.00
_cell.angle_gamma   90.00
#
_symmetry.space_group_name_H-M   'P 1'
#
loop_
_entity.id
_entity.type
_entity.pdbx_description
1 polymer ?
#
loop_
_entity_poly.entity_id
_entity_poly.type
_entity_poly.pdbx_seq_one_letter_code
_entity_poly.pdbx_strand_id
1 'polypeptide(L)'
;MKRYLNQLECKILRAGDSLFNTTTTDNLLIFVFSGKLIIYSQEGTHIAEVAKDHFMLLAQNTNHKVIASAPTRLILIHAGSLSDMIINDPEWNVEKPVVLPIPPALAHTLNQIEYYMKDKYFTLN
;
A
#
# COMPACT_ATOMS: atom_id res chain seq x y z
N MET A 1 -16.17 14.46 2.36
CA MET A 1 -15.66 13.49 1.35
C MET A 1 -14.38 13.92 0.64
N LYS A 2 -14.13 15.20 0.34
CA LYS A 2 -12.87 15.63 -0.32
C LYS A 2 -11.57 15.36 0.49
N ARG A 3 -11.66 15.29 1.82
CA ARG A 3 -10.49 15.15 2.71
C ARG A 3 -9.81 13.77 2.64
N TYR A 4 -10.57 12.70 2.44
CA TYR A 4 -10.04 11.33 2.38
C TYR A 4 -9.48 10.98 0.99
N LEU A 5 -10.06 11.52 -0.08
CA LEU A 5 -9.56 11.32 -1.44
C LEU A 5 -8.15 11.89 -1.64
N ASN A 6 -7.79 12.96 -0.94
CA ASN A 6 -6.41 13.50 -0.96
C ASN A 6 -5.39 12.62 -0.24
N GLN A 7 -5.83 11.60 0.50
CA GLN A 7 -4.96 10.64 1.20
C GLN A 7 -4.77 9.34 0.42
N LEU A 8 -5.47 9.18 -0.71
CA LEU A 8 -5.45 8.01 -1.58
C LEU A 8 -4.62 8.31 -2.85
N GLU A 9 -3.55 7.57 -3.07
CA GLU A 9 -2.77 7.62 -4.32
C GLU A 9 -2.88 6.30 -5.07
N CYS A 10 -3.25 6.34 -6.35
CA CYS A 10 -3.18 5.17 -7.23
C CYS A 10 -1.84 5.20 -7.98
N LYS A 11 -1.04 4.13 -7.86
CA LYS A 11 0.24 3.98 -8.58
C LYS A 11 0.28 2.71 -9.40
N ILE A 12 0.94 2.82 -10.54
CA ILE A 12 1.23 1.71 -11.43
C ILE A 12 2.75 1.59 -11.48
N LEU A 13 3.27 0.47 -11.01
CA LEU A 13 4.70 0.15 -11.02
C LEU A 13 5.01 -0.87 -12.11
N ARG A 14 6.17 -0.74 -12.73
CA ARG A 14 6.73 -1.77 -13.61
C ARG A 14 7.51 -2.79 -12.78
N ALA A 15 7.79 -3.95 -13.37
CA ALA A 15 8.65 -4.94 -12.73
C ALA A 15 10.05 -4.33 -12.48
N GLY A 16 10.53 -4.44 -11.25
CA GLY A 16 11.79 -3.87 -10.79
C GLY A 16 11.68 -2.47 -10.17
N ASP A 17 10.55 -1.78 -10.32
CA ASP A 17 10.39 -0.43 -9.75
C ASP A 17 10.29 -0.49 -8.22
N SER A 18 11.01 0.42 -7.55
CA SER A 18 10.91 0.60 -6.10
C SER A 18 9.79 1.58 -5.76
N LEU A 19 8.86 1.17 -4.91
CA LEU A 19 7.79 2.02 -4.39
C LEU A 19 8.30 2.97 -3.30
N PHE A 20 9.15 2.44 -2.41
CA PHE A 20 9.81 3.18 -1.33
C PHE A 20 11.28 2.76 -1.28
N ASN A 21 12.16 3.75 -1.18
CA ASN A 21 13.61 3.58 -1.00
C ASN A 21 14.15 4.35 0.21
N THR A 22 13.30 5.10 0.93
CA THR A 22 13.64 5.92 2.09
C THR A 22 12.69 5.66 3.23
N THR A 23 13.05 6.15 4.42
CA THR A 23 12.22 6.12 5.62
C THR A 23 10.82 6.66 5.32
N THR A 24 9.80 5.89 5.68
CA THR A 24 8.40 6.35 5.54
C THR A 24 8.11 7.46 6.53
N THR A 25 7.58 8.58 6.05
CA THR A 25 7.22 9.72 6.91
C THR A 25 5.85 9.56 7.56
N ASP A 26 5.02 8.68 7.02
CA ASP A 26 3.66 8.38 7.49
C ASP A 26 3.44 6.87 7.61
N ASN A 27 2.41 6.49 8.37
CA ASN A 27 1.85 5.15 8.33
C ASN A 27 1.10 4.96 7.01
N LEU A 28 1.41 3.88 6.30
CA LEU A 28 0.93 3.62 4.96
C LEU A 28 0.15 2.31 4.89
N LEU A 29 -0.97 2.39 4.21
CA LEU A 29 -1.82 1.27 3.85
C LEU A 29 -1.65 1.03 2.35
N ILE A 30 -1.14 -0.14 1.96
CA ILE A 30 -0.85 -0.48 0.57
C ILE A 30 -1.76 -1.61 0.13
N PHE A 31 -2.63 -1.36 -0.84
CA PHE A 31 -3.53 -2.35 -1.41
C PHE A 31 -3.04 -2.80 -2.78
N VAL A 32 -2.82 -4.10 -2.98
CA VAL A 32 -2.35 -4.65 -4.25
C VAL A 32 -3.52 -5.28 -5.01
N PHE A 33 -3.87 -4.68 -6.16
CA PHE A 33 -4.96 -5.16 -7.02
C PHE A 33 -4.49 -6.17 -8.06
N SER A 34 -3.27 -6.00 -8.54
CA SER A 34 -2.67 -6.89 -9.52
C SER A 34 -1.16 -6.81 -9.42
N GLY A 35 -0.48 -7.93 -9.69
CA GLY A 35 0.96 -8.02 -9.55
C GLY A 35 1.36 -8.50 -8.15
N LYS A 36 2.61 -8.22 -7.80
CA LYS A 36 3.23 -8.68 -6.56
C LYS A 36 4.30 -7.70 -6.12
N LEU A 37 4.23 -7.29 -4.85
CA LEU A 37 5.25 -6.50 -4.18
C LEU A 37 6.08 -7.41 -3.28
N ILE A 38 7.37 -7.11 -3.20
CA ILE A 38 8.30 -7.75 -2.29
C ILE A 38 8.90 -6.69 -1.39
N ILE A 39 8.91 -6.96 -0.09
CA ILE A 39 9.50 -6.07 0.92
C ILE A 39 10.83 -6.65 1.37
N TYR A 40 11.84 -5.81 1.29
CA TYR A 40 13.17 -6.07 1.80
C TYR A 40 13.45 -5.18 3.01
N SER A 41 14.26 -5.69 3.94
CA SER A 41 14.89 -4.87 4.96
C SER A 41 15.92 -3.93 4.33
N GLN A 42 16.39 -2.95 5.10
CA GLN A 42 17.49 -2.09 4.69
C GLN A 42 18.77 -2.89 4.35
N GLU A 43 18.95 -4.06 4.97
CA GLU A 43 20.07 -4.98 4.74
C GLU A 43 19.90 -5.85 3.48
N GLY A 44 18.75 -5.74 2.80
CA GLY A 44 18.44 -6.53 1.60
C GLY A 44 17.83 -7.89 1.88
N THR A 45 17.48 -8.19 3.14
CA THR A 45 16.83 -9.44 3.53
C THR A 45 15.36 -9.41 3.15
N HIS A 46 14.87 -10.47 2.52
CA HIS A 46 13.44 -10.62 2.22
C HIS A 46 12.63 -10.73 3.52
N ILE A 47 11.68 -9.82 3.73
CA ILE A 47 10.81 -9.82 4.91
C ILE A 47 9.46 -10.43 4.59
N ALA A 48 8.79 -9.92 3.56
CA ALA A 48 7.42 -10.29 3.23
C ALA A 48 7.11 -10.03 1.76
N GLU A 49 6.00 -10.60 1.32
CA GLU A 49 5.48 -10.47 -0.03
C GLU A 49 3.99 -10.16 0.01
N VAL A 50 3.54 -9.25 -0.87
CA VAL A 50 2.15 -8.81 -0.96
C VAL A 50 1.67 -9.09 -2.37
N ALA A 51 0.79 -10.06 -2.49
CA ALA A 51 0.17 -10.43 -3.75
C ALA A 51 -1.18 -9.74 -3.93
N LYS A 52 -1.81 -9.97 -5.09
CA LYS A 52 -3.20 -9.60 -5.33
C LYS A 52 -4.12 -10.04 -4.17
N ASP A 53 -5.13 -9.24 -3.90
CA ASP A 53 -6.15 -9.45 -2.86
C ASP A 53 -5.61 -9.37 -1.42
N HIS A 54 -4.35 -8.94 -1.26
CA HIS A 54 -3.75 -8.65 0.02
C HIS A 54 -3.45 -7.17 0.15
N PHE A 55 -3.49 -6.69 1.39
CA PHE A 55 -3.00 -5.38 1.74
C PHE A 55 -1.88 -5.50 2.75
N MET A 56 -1.05 -4.48 2.77
CA MET A 56 0.04 -4.33 3.70
C MET A 56 -0.12 -3.05 4.48
N LEU A 57 0.18 -3.15 5.77
CA LEU A 57 0.34 -2.02 6.65
C LEU A 57 1.83 -1.80 6.92
N LEU A 58 2.28 -0.58 6.68
CA LEU A 58 3.67 -0.17 6.89
C LEU A 58 3.69 1.00 7.87
N ALA A 59 4.43 0.85 8.97
CA ALA A 59 4.54 1.89 9.98
C ALA A 59 5.45 3.03 9.52
N GLN A 60 5.20 4.24 10.05
CA GLN A 60 6.07 5.40 9.93
C GLN A 60 7.43 5.13 10.57
N ASN A 61 8.45 5.85 10.12
CA ASN A 61 9.84 5.72 10.57
C ASN A 61 10.45 4.33 10.37
N THR A 62 9.90 3.53 9.46
CA THR A 62 10.48 2.23 9.12
C THR A 62 11.27 2.30 7.82
N ASN A 63 12.43 1.64 7.78
CA ASN A 63 13.32 1.60 6.63
C ASN A 63 13.12 0.30 5.85
N HIS A 64 12.05 0.26 5.07
CA HIS A 64 11.70 -0.86 4.21
C HIS A 64 11.88 -0.50 2.75
N LYS A 65 12.50 -1.40 1.98
CA LYS A 65 12.59 -1.28 0.53
C LYS A 65 11.50 -2.14 -0.10
N VAL A 66 10.51 -1.50 -0.73
CA VAL A 66 9.39 -2.20 -1.38
C VAL A 66 9.61 -2.17 -2.89
N ILE A 67 9.71 -3.33 -3.52
CA ILE A 67 9.97 -3.49 -4.96
C ILE A 67 8.83 -4.27 -5.61
N ALA A 68 8.39 -3.84 -6.78
CA ALA A 68 7.45 -4.59 -7.60
C ALA A 68 8.18 -5.72 -8.35
N SER A 69 7.78 -6.98 -8.13
CA SER A 69 8.36 -8.12 -8.84
C SER A 69 7.79 -8.29 -10.25
N ALA A 70 6.57 -7.79 -10.47
CA ALA A 70 5.85 -7.80 -11.75
C ALA A 70 5.15 -6.44 -11.94
N PRO A 71 4.62 -6.11 -13.13
CA PRO A 71 3.79 -4.93 -13.29
C PRO A 71 2.66 -4.94 -12.26
N THR A 72 2.71 -3.98 -11.33
CA THR A 72 1.89 -3.99 -10.13
C THR A 72 1.04 -2.74 -10.06
N ARG A 73 -0.25 -2.93 -9.81
CA ARG A 73 -1.21 -1.84 -9.56
C ARG A 73 -1.57 -1.83 -8.10
N LEU A 74 -1.41 -0.68 -7.49
CA LEU A 74 -1.64 -0.51 -6.06
C LEU A 74 -2.28 0.83 -5.75
N ILE A 75 -3.00 0.86 -4.63
CA ILE A 75 -3.47 2.08 -4.01
C ILE A 75 -2.76 2.24 -2.67
N LEU A 76 -2.20 3.42 -2.46
CA LEU A 76 -1.61 3.86 -1.21
C LEU A 76 -2.65 4.70 -0.47
N ILE A 77 -2.80 4.45 0.82
CA ILE A 77 -3.56 5.31 1.72
C ILE A 77 -2.60 5.81 2.78
N HIS A 78 -2.41 7.13 2.84
CA HIS A 78 -1.75 7.79 3.96
C HIS A 78 -2.67 7.69 5.16
N ALA A 79 -2.37 6.76 6.06
CA ALA A 79 -3.27 6.40 7.13
C ALA A 79 -3.43 7.54 8.14
N GLY A 80 -2.47 8.47 8.30
CA GLY A 80 -2.64 9.63 9.19
C GLY A 80 -3.20 9.22 10.56
N SER A 81 -4.28 9.86 11.03
CA SER A 81 -4.98 9.49 12.28
C SER A 81 -5.72 8.13 12.26
N LEU A 82 -5.88 7.51 11.09
CA LEU A 82 -6.42 6.14 10.92
C LEU A 82 -5.40 5.10 11.40
N SER A 83 -4.12 5.48 11.45
CA SER A 83 -3.05 4.66 12.00
C SER A 83 -3.09 4.53 13.53
N ASP A 84 -3.61 5.54 14.25
CA ASP A 84 -3.76 5.45 15.71
C ASP A 84 -4.67 4.27 16.10
N MET A 85 -5.67 3.96 15.28
CA MET A 85 -6.58 2.84 15.52
C MET A 85 -5.93 1.48 15.25
N ILE A 86 -4.86 1.42 14.44
CA ILE A 86 -4.15 0.19 14.05
C ILE A 86 -2.92 -0.03 14.94
N ILE A 87 -2.22 1.03 15.34
CA ILE A 87 -1.03 0.98 16.20
C ILE A 87 -1.41 0.65 17.65
N ASN A 88 -2.64 0.97 18.06
CA ASN A 88 -3.16 0.55 19.37
C ASN A 88 -3.60 -0.92 19.42
N ASP A 89 -3.53 -1.65 18.29
CA ASP A 89 -3.72 -3.09 18.29
C ASP A 89 -2.50 -3.75 18.98
N PRO A 90 -2.68 -4.49 20.09
CA PRO A 90 -1.57 -5.13 20.80
C PRO A 90 -0.85 -6.21 19.97
N GLU A 91 -1.46 -6.69 18.88
CA GLU A 91 -0.81 -7.62 17.94
C GLU A 91 0.04 -6.90 16.87
N TRP A 92 0.01 -5.56 16.83
CA TRP A 92 0.75 -4.75 15.88
C TRP A 92 2.25 -4.73 16.19
N ASN A 93 3.06 -5.32 15.31
CA ASN A 93 4.52 -5.25 15.40
C ASN A 93 5.07 -4.22 14.39
N VAL A 94 5.61 -3.12 14.92
CA VAL A 94 6.19 -2.02 14.12
C VAL A 94 7.38 -2.48 13.25
N GLU A 95 8.12 -3.49 13.70
CA GLU A 95 9.31 -4.00 12.99
C GLU A 95 8.96 -5.00 11.88
N LYS A 96 7.73 -5.54 11.87
CA LYS A 96 7.30 -6.52 10.86
C LYS A 96 6.11 -5.98 10.07
N PRO A 97 6.25 -5.74 8.76
CA PRO A 97 5.12 -5.34 7.93
C PRO A 97 4.04 -6.42 8.00
N VAL A 98 2.82 -6.00 8.32
CA VAL A 98 1.66 -6.89 8.46
C VAL A 98 1.00 -7.00 7.10
N VAL A 99 0.86 -8.23 6.61
CA VAL A 99 0.20 -8.55 5.34
C VAL A 99 -1.07 -9.32 5.66
N LEU A 100 -2.22 -8.79 5.23
CA LEU A 100 -3.53 -9.36 5.52
C LEU A 100 -4.37 -9.46 4.24
N PRO A 101 -5.29 -10.44 4.17
CA PRO A 101 -6.23 -10.53 3.06
C PRO A 101 -7.21 -9.35 3.11
N ILE A 102 -7.52 -8.79 1.94
CA ILE A 102 -8.50 -7.71 1.81
C ILE A 102 -9.91 -8.29 2.05
N PRO A 103 -10.70 -7.73 2.98
CA PRO A 103 -12.08 -8.13 3.15
C PRO A 103 -12.89 -7.91 1.87
N PRO A 104 -13.79 -8.81 1.45
CA PRO A 104 -14.55 -8.67 0.20
C PRO A 104 -15.31 -7.34 0.07
N ALA A 105 -15.85 -6.81 1.17
CA ALA A 105 -16.52 -5.51 1.21
C ALA A 105 -15.56 -4.34 0.90
N LEU A 106 -14.33 -4.42 1.39
CA LEU A 106 -13.30 -3.43 1.13
C LEU A 106 -12.78 -3.56 -0.31
N ALA A 107 -12.59 -4.79 -0.81
CA ALA A 107 -12.18 -5.05 -2.18
C ALA A 107 -13.16 -4.44 -3.20
N HIS A 108 -14.48 -4.56 -2.96
CA HIS A 108 -15.49 -3.95 -3.83
C HIS A 108 -15.36 -2.42 -3.89
N THR A 109 -15.23 -1.77 -2.72
CA THR A 109 -15.09 -0.31 -2.61
C THR A 109 -13.80 0.18 -3.28
N LEU A 110 -12.69 -0.54 -3.06
CA LEU A 110 -11.39 -0.28 -3.63
C LEU A 110 -11.41 -0.40 -5.17
N ASN A 111 -12.07 -1.41 -5.73
CA ASN A 111 -12.25 -1.57 -7.17
C ASN A 111 -13.03 -0.40 -7.78
N GLN A 112 -14.08 0.08 -7.09
CA GLN A 112 -14.82 1.26 -7.53
C GLN A 112 -13.92 2.51 -7.53
N ILE A 113 -13.09 2.71 -6.49
CA ILE A 113 -12.14 3.82 -6.43
C ILE A 113 -11.11 3.73 -7.56
N GLU A 114 -10.52 2.56 -7.82
CA GLU A 114 -9.59 2.38 -8.95
C GLU A 114 -10.26 2.76 -10.28
N TYR A 115 -11.49 2.29 -10.49
CA TYR A 115 -12.28 2.61 -11.69
C TYR A 115 -12.55 4.11 -11.84
N TYR A 116 -13.03 4.77 -10.78
CA TYR A 116 -13.30 6.21 -10.78
C TYR A 116 -12.04 7.05 -11.00
N MET A 117 -10.92 6.66 -10.40
CA MET A 117 -9.64 7.35 -10.59
C MET A 117 -9.15 7.18 -12.03
N LYS A 118 -9.25 5.97 -12.59
CA LYS A 118 -8.87 5.71 -13.99
C LYS A 118 -9.65 6.59 -14.97
N ASP A 119 -10.95 6.76 -14.76
CA ASP A 119 -11.82 7.57 -15.61
C ASP A 119 -11.45 9.07 -15.58
N LYS A 120 -11.07 9.59 -14.39
CA LYS A 120 -10.58 10.97 -14.25
C LYS A 120 -9.21 11.22 -14.86
N TYR A 121 -8.29 10.24 -14.85
CA TYR A 121 -6.99 10.39 -15.51
C TYR A 121 -7.08 10.23 -17.03
N PHE A 122 -8.09 9.52 -17.55
CA PHE A 122 -8.33 9.39 -19.00
C PHE A 122 -9.10 10.55 -19.62
N THR A 123 -9.83 11.33 -18.83
CA THR A 123 -10.61 12.51 -19.32
C THR A 123 -9.81 13.81 -19.37
N LEU A 124 -8.51 13.76 -19.07
CA LEU A 124 -7.58 14.91 -19.09
C LEU A 124 -6.58 14.87 -20.27
N ASN A 125 -6.76 13.96 -21.22
CA ASN A 125 -6.01 13.92 -22.49
C ASN A 125 -6.83 14.51 -23.65
#